data_AF-A0AAN7A4B1-F1
#
_entry.id   AF-A0AAN7A4B1-F1
#
_cell.length_a   1.000
_cell.length_b   1.000
_cell.length_c   1.000
_cell.angle_alpha   90.00
_cell.angle_beta   90.00
_cell.angle_gamma   90.00
#
_symmetry.space_group_name_H-M   'P 1'
#
loop_
_entity.id
_entity.type
_entity.pdbx_description
1 polymer ?
#
loop_
_entity_poly.entity_id
_entity_poly.type
_entity_poly.pdbx_seq_one_letter_code
_entity_poly.pdbx_strand_id
1 'polypeptide(L)'
;EVAIRNRMQTRHQISNRPIPAMLLEKVNGVPLHRLQAEELRDPRLLMKLQAMYDMLTEKGVVHGDPALHNFLCVDEGVVALDFEFSYLVLRDGITNLDEWRTLEDEIQNRLGQAQLPNPGSGFSARPSSPPIHSTTGAPEKKPTAVRFEDWWGSLPRP
;
A
#
# COMPACT_ATOMS: atom_id res chain seq x y z
N GLU A 1 -35.06 28.58 35.43
CA GLU A 1 -34.68 27.72 34.30
C GLU A 1 -33.17 27.75 34.11
N VAL A 2 -32.55 26.58 34.12
CA VAL A 2 -31.10 26.40 33.91
C VAL A 2 -30.89 26.13 32.43
N ALA A 3 -30.34 27.11 31.70
CA ALA A 3 -29.92 26.91 30.32
C ALA A 3 -28.61 26.11 30.29
N ILE A 4 -28.73 24.81 30.05
CA ILE A 4 -27.60 23.91 29.80
C ILE A 4 -26.87 24.40 28.54
N ARG A 5 -25.69 25.01 28.72
CA ARG A 5 -24.80 25.37 27.61
C ARG A 5 -24.37 24.07 26.92
N ASN A 6 -24.89 23.86 25.72
CA ASN A 6 -24.58 22.71 24.90
C ASN A 6 -23.10 22.78 24.46
N ARG A 7 -22.24 22.09 25.20
CA ARG A 7 -20.77 22.01 25.01
C ARG A 7 -20.35 21.26 23.73
N MET A 8 -21.30 20.90 22.86
CA MET A 8 -21.06 20.08 21.67
C MET A 8 -21.02 20.85 20.34
N GLN A 9 -21.20 22.19 20.34
CA GLN A 9 -21.13 22.99 19.11
C GLN A 9 -19.72 23.46 18.70
N THR A 10 -18.66 23.02 19.38
CA THR A 10 -17.26 23.19 18.95
C THR A 10 -16.74 21.98 18.16
N ARG A 11 -17.63 21.25 17.48
CA ARG A 11 -17.24 20.10 16.65
C ARG A 11 -16.92 20.57 15.24
N HIS A 12 -15.62 20.68 14.98
CA HIS A 12 -14.97 20.77 13.68
C HIS A 12 -15.44 21.92 12.76
N GLN A 13 -14.87 23.10 12.97
CA GLN A 13 -14.49 23.91 11.79
C GLN A 13 -13.42 23.11 11.05
N ILE A 14 -13.85 22.20 10.18
CA ILE A 14 -12.98 21.61 9.15
C ILE A 14 -12.55 22.80 8.33
N SER A 15 -11.25 23.13 8.35
CA SER A 15 -10.73 24.25 7.59
C SER A 15 -11.15 24.07 6.12
N ASN A 16 -11.68 25.12 5.48
CA ASN A 16 -11.99 25.15 4.04
C ASN A 16 -10.71 25.08 3.16
N ARG A 17 -9.58 24.62 3.71
CA ARG A 17 -8.36 24.40 2.95
C ARG A 17 -8.57 23.14 2.10
N PRO A 18 -8.27 23.18 0.80
CA PRO A 18 -8.32 21.98 -0.02
C PRO A 18 -7.40 20.92 0.60
N ILE A 19 -7.93 19.71 0.79
CA ILE A 19 -7.11 18.56 1.14
C ILE A 19 -6.15 18.37 -0.06
N PRO A 20 -4.82 18.45 0.15
CA PRO A 20 -3.88 18.23 -0.94
C PRO A 20 -4.11 16.82 -1.49
N ALA A 21 -4.40 16.72 -2.77
CA ALA A 21 -4.62 15.47 -3.48
C ALA A 21 -3.58 15.35 -4.59
N MET A 22 -2.94 14.19 -4.67
CA MET A 22 -2.04 13.84 -5.77
C MET A 22 -2.80 12.98 -6.77
N LEU A 23 -2.67 13.29 -8.05
CA LEU A 23 -3.15 12.43 -9.12
C LEU A 23 -2.00 11.56 -9.61
N LEU A 24 -2.19 10.25 -9.49
CA LEU A 24 -1.23 9.24 -9.91
C LEU A 24 -1.78 8.44 -11.08
N GLU A 25 -0.88 7.83 -11.86
CA GLU A 25 -1.28 6.84 -12.85
C GLU A 25 -1.90 5.62 -12.16
N LYS A 26 -2.97 5.08 -12.78
CA LYS A 26 -3.58 3.85 -12.28
C LYS A 26 -2.68 2.67 -12.63
N VAL A 27 -2.06 2.09 -11.60
CA VAL A 27 -1.33 0.82 -11.70
C VAL A 27 -2.28 -0.34 -11.37
N ASN A 28 -2.39 -1.32 -12.27
CA ASN A 28 -3.13 -2.55 -11.99
C ASN A 28 -2.16 -3.58 -11.38
N GLY A 29 -2.49 -4.07 -10.18
CA GLY A 29 -1.67 -5.07 -9.51
C GLY A 29 -2.32 -5.61 -8.25
N VAL A 30 -1.62 -6.50 -7.56
CA VAL A 30 -2.07 -7.13 -6.32
C VAL A 30 -1.13 -6.74 -5.18
N PRO A 31 -1.64 -6.14 -4.09
CA PRO A 31 -0.80 -5.80 -2.94
C PRO A 31 -0.16 -7.06 -2.36
N LEU A 32 1.13 -7.02 -1.98
CA LEU A 32 1.82 -8.22 -1.49
C LEU A 32 1.17 -8.78 -0.24
N HIS A 33 0.64 -7.91 0.63
CA HIS A 33 -0.12 -8.35 1.80
C HIS A 33 -1.42 -9.12 1.47
N ARG A 34 -1.85 -9.20 0.21
CA ARG A 34 -3.02 -9.98 -0.23
C ARG A 34 -2.66 -11.25 -1.01
N LEU A 35 -1.39 -11.42 -1.36
CA LEU A 35 -0.92 -12.63 -2.02
C LEU A 35 -1.05 -13.84 -1.08
N GLN A 36 -1.32 -15.00 -1.67
CA GLN A 36 -1.29 -16.28 -0.98
C GLN A 36 0.14 -16.66 -0.62
N ALA A 37 0.30 -17.58 0.33
CA ALA A 37 1.61 -18.02 0.79
C ALA A 37 2.46 -18.63 -0.34
N GLU A 38 1.83 -19.33 -1.28
CA GLU A 38 2.48 -19.94 -2.44
C GLU A 38 3.02 -18.87 -3.40
N GLU A 39 2.27 -17.79 -3.61
CA GLU A 39 2.67 -16.66 -4.45
C GLU A 39 3.80 -15.86 -3.81
N LEU A 40 3.76 -15.67 -2.48
CA LEU A 40 4.84 -15.02 -1.72
C LEU A 40 6.13 -15.84 -1.70
N ARG A 41 6.06 -17.16 -1.92
CA ARG A 41 7.22 -18.05 -2.05
C ARG A 41 7.82 -18.06 -3.45
N ASP A 42 7.19 -17.43 -4.43
CA ASP A 42 7.70 -17.44 -5.79
C ASP A 42 9.09 -16.78 -5.84
N PRO A 43 10.15 -17.54 -6.20
CA PRO A 43 11.49 -16.97 -6.31
C PRO A 43 11.55 -15.78 -7.28
N ARG A 44 10.68 -15.76 -8.30
CA ARG A 44 10.62 -14.65 -9.26
C ARG A 44 10.11 -13.37 -8.61
N LEU A 45 9.18 -13.46 -7.66
CA LEU A 45 8.70 -12.31 -6.90
C LEU A 45 9.82 -11.76 -6.02
N LEU A 46 10.57 -12.62 -5.33
CA LEU A 46 11.70 -12.22 -4.50
C LEU A 46 12.80 -11.54 -5.32
N MET A 47 13.11 -12.06 -6.51
CA MET A 47 14.03 -11.41 -7.44
C MET A 47 13.54 -10.03 -7.90
N LYS A 48 12.24 -9.88 -8.20
CA LYS A 48 11.65 -8.59 -8.58
C LYS A 48 11.72 -7.57 -7.43
N LEU A 49 11.48 -8.01 -6.20
CA LEU A 49 11.58 -7.17 -5.00
C LEU A 49 13.02 -6.70 -4.75
N GLN A 50 13.98 -7.63 -4.84
CA GLN A 50 15.39 -7.30 -4.69
C GLN A 50 15.83 -6.30 -5.76
N ALA A 51 15.46 -6.53 -7.03
CA ALA A 51 15.76 -5.61 -8.13
C ALA A 51 15.15 -4.21 -7.92
N MET A 52 13.97 -4.13 -7.30
CA MET A 52 13.35 -2.85 -6.93
C MET A 52 14.17 -2.11 -5.86
N TYR A 53 14.64 -2.80 -4.81
CA TYR A 53 15.50 -2.18 -3.79
C TYR A 53 16.89 -1.80 -4.31
N ASP A 54 17.45 -2.60 -5.22
CA ASP A 54 18.69 -2.27 -5.92
C ASP A 54 18.52 -0.98 -6.73
N MET A 55 17.39 -0.85 -7.43
CA MET A 55 17.03 0.38 -8.16
C MET A 55 16.89 1.58 -7.22
N LEU A 56 16.18 1.45 -6.10
CA LEU A 56 16.05 2.53 -5.11
C LEU A 56 17.42 2.99 -4.61
N THR A 57 18.29 2.02 -4.29
CA THR A 57 19.67 2.28 -3.87
C THR A 57 20.48 3.00 -4.95
N GLU A 58 20.37 2.57 -6.21
CA GLU A 58 21.03 3.22 -7.36
C GLU A 58 20.55 4.68 -7.53
N LYS A 59 19.27 4.95 -7.25
CA LYS A 59 18.70 6.31 -7.28
C LYS A 59 18.99 7.13 -6.01
N GLY A 60 19.72 6.57 -5.05
CA GLY A 60 20.03 7.24 -3.79
C GLY A 60 18.80 7.48 -2.92
N VAL A 61 17.80 6.59 -3.00
CA VAL A 61 16.56 6.64 -2.21
C VAL A 61 16.52 5.42 -1.29
N VAL A 62 16.19 5.64 -0.02
CA VAL A 62 15.79 4.58 0.91
C VAL A 62 14.29 4.69 1.15
N HIS A 63 13.56 3.57 1.15
CA HIS A 63 12.09 3.57 1.20
C HIS A 63 11.55 4.10 2.53
N GLY A 64 12.13 3.68 3.64
CA GLY A 64 11.79 4.09 5.00
C GLY A 64 10.73 3.24 5.69
N ASP A 65 9.97 2.44 4.93
CA ASP A 65 8.88 1.59 5.46
C ASP A 65 8.72 0.28 4.65
N PRO A 66 9.48 -0.79 4.99
CA PRO A 66 9.53 -2.04 4.23
C PRO A 66 8.38 -3.01 4.55
N ALA A 67 7.15 -2.52 4.73
CA ALA A 67 5.99 -3.37 5.06
C ALA A 67 5.29 -3.94 3.82
N LEU A 68 4.77 -5.18 3.89
CA LEU A 68 4.10 -5.87 2.76
C LEU A 68 2.93 -5.11 2.12
N HIS A 69 2.29 -4.18 2.84
CA HIS A 69 1.17 -3.41 2.31
C HIS A 69 1.60 -2.24 1.41
N ASN A 70 2.88 -1.85 1.47
CA ASN A 70 3.49 -0.80 0.67
C ASN A 70 4.02 -1.30 -0.67
N PHE A 71 3.80 -2.56 -1.01
CA PHE A 71 4.27 -3.14 -2.26
C PHE A 71 3.12 -3.73 -3.06
N LEU A 72 3.17 -3.49 -4.38
CA LEU A 72 2.20 -3.99 -5.35
C LEU A 72 2.92 -4.89 -6.35
N CYS A 73 2.52 -6.16 -6.42
CA CYS A 73 2.94 -7.04 -7.51
C CYS A 73 2.18 -6.65 -8.78
N VAL A 74 2.90 -6.40 -9.86
CA VAL A 74 2.37 -6.10 -11.19
C VAL A 74 2.98 -7.07 -12.20
N ASP A 75 2.38 -7.16 -13.39
CA ASP A 75 2.82 -8.11 -14.43
C ASP A 75 4.33 -8.00 -14.70
N GLU A 76 4.82 -6.76 -14.82
CA GLU A 76 6.21 -6.45 -15.18
C GLU A 76 7.19 -6.41 -14.00
N GLY A 77 6.72 -6.37 -12.74
CA GLY A 77 7.62 -6.07 -11.62
C GLY A 77 6.93 -5.92 -10.28
N VAL A 78 7.53 -5.10 -9.41
CA VAL A 78 6.95 -4.68 -8.14
C VAL A 78 7.01 -3.16 -8.07
N VAL A 79 5.91 -2.55 -7.64
CA VAL A 79 5.81 -1.12 -7.40
C VAL A 79 5.82 -0.88 -5.89
N ALA A 80 6.73 -0.04 -5.43
CA ALA A 80 6.75 0.47 -4.07
C ALA A 80 5.79 1.67 -3.96
N LEU A 81 5.10 1.76 -2.83
CA LEU A 81 4.09 2.75 -2.49
C LEU A 81 4.46 3.35 -1.14
N ASP A 82 3.89 4.52 -0.85
CA ASP A 82 4.06 5.19 0.44
C ASP A 82 5.52 5.54 0.78
N PHE A 83 5.96 6.64 0.20
CA PHE A 83 7.29 7.21 0.41
C PHE A 83 7.32 8.26 1.54
N GLU A 84 6.34 8.26 2.46
CA GLU A 84 6.27 9.26 3.54
C GLU A 84 7.53 9.25 4.43
N PHE A 85 8.08 8.06 4.67
CA PHE A 85 9.30 7.86 5.49
C PHE A 85 10.58 7.78 4.66
N SER A 86 10.48 8.00 3.35
CA SER A 86 11.64 7.89 2.47
C SER A 86 12.64 8.99 2.72
N TYR A 87 13.92 8.66 2.54
CA TYR A 87 15.01 9.63 2.70
C TYR A 87 16.07 9.45 1.63
N LEU A 88 16.71 10.57 1.29
CA LEU A 88 17.79 10.59 0.32
C LEU A 88 19.10 10.15 0.97
N VAL A 89 19.86 9.36 0.23
CA VAL A 89 21.21 8.97 0.57
C VAL A 89 22.13 10.16 0.31
N LEU A 90 22.43 10.91 1.37
CA LEU A 90 23.35 12.06 1.33
C LEU A 90 24.82 11.68 1.50
N ARG A 91 25.13 10.38 1.70
CA ARG A 91 26.48 9.86 1.98
C ARG A 91 26.72 8.53 1.28
N ASP A 92 27.94 8.33 0.79
CA ASP A 92 28.36 7.07 0.19
C ASP A 92 28.22 5.89 1.18
N GLY A 93 27.60 4.80 0.72
CA GLY A 93 27.56 3.52 1.45
C GLY A 93 26.25 3.18 2.17
N ILE A 94 25.23 4.05 2.16
CA ILE A 94 23.90 3.70 2.66
C ILE A 94 23.11 2.98 1.54
N THR A 95 22.57 1.81 1.84
CA THR A 95 21.81 0.96 0.90
C THR A 95 20.47 0.54 1.49
N ASN A 96 19.58 0.00 0.66
CA ASN A 96 18.31 -0.58 1.12
C ASN A 96 18.46 -2.01 1.68
N LEU A 97 19.67 -2.47 2.02
CA LEU A 97 19.91 -3.85 2.44
C LEU A 97 19.16 -4.23 3.72
N ASP A 98 19.11 -3.33 4.70
CA ASP A 98 18.43 -3.58 5.97
C ASP A 98 16.90 -3.56 5.82
N GLU A 99 16.39 -2.72 4.92
CA GLU A 99 14.97 -2.69 4.57
C GLU A 99 14.54 -3.95 3.83
N TRP A 100 15.36 -4.41 2.89
CA TRP A 100 15.17 -5.68 2.21
C TRP A 100 15.10 -6.84 3.20
N ARG A 101 16.03 -6.92 4.16
CA ARG A 101 16.03 -7.96 5.20
C ARG A 101 14.77 -7.91 6.06
N THR A 102 14.32 -6.71 6.42
CA THR A 102 13.11 -6.52 7.21
C THR A 102 11.86 -7.04 6.46
N LEU A 103 11.75 -6.73 5.17
CA LEU A 103 10.65 -7.24 4.33
C LEU A 103 10.74 -8.77 4.16
N GLU A 104 11.94 -9.30 3.96
CA GLU A 104 12.18 -10.74 3.85
C GLU A 104 11.74 -11.48 5.12
N ASP A 105 12.08 -10.95 6.30
CA ASP A 105 11.64 -11.49 7.59
C ASP A 105 10.10 -11.45 7.73
N GLU A 106 9.44 -10.37 7.30
CA GLU A 106 7.97 -10.29 7.30
C GLU A 106 7.35 -11.37 6.39
N ILE A 107 7.92 -11.57 5.19
CA ILE A 107 7.51 -12.64 4.27
C ILE A 107 7.65 -14.00 4.97
N GLN A 108 8.82 -14.30 5.55
CA GLN A 108 9.05 -15.58 6.23
C GLN A 108 8.08 -15.81 7.39
N ASN A 109 7.82 -14.78 8.20
CA ASN A 109 6.86 -14.84 9.30
C ASN A 109 5.45 -15.22 8.81
N ARG A 110 5.01 -14.60 7.72
CA ARG A 110 3.72 -14.92 7.09
C ARG A 110 3.67 -16.33 6.54
N LEU A 111 4.76 -16.81 5.94
CA LEU A 111 4.88 -18.18 5.46
C LEU A 111 4.90 -19.20 6.61
N GLY A 112 5.43 -18.84 7.78
CA GLY A 112 5.38 -19.66 8.99
C GLY A 112 3.97 -19.77 9.56
N GLN A 113 3.22 -18.67 9.60
CA GLN A 113 1.83 -18.67 10.07
C GLN A 113 0.90 -19.51 9.19
N ALA A 114 1.10 -19.48 7.86
CA ALA A 114 0.33 -20.29 6.93
C ALA A 114 0.55 -21.81 7.07
N GLN A 115 1.66 -22.23 7.69
CA GLN A 115 2.00 -23.64 7.90
C GLN A 115 1.47 -24.23 9.21
N LEU A 116 0.96 -23.41 10.14
CA LEU A 116 0.41 -23.92 11.39
C LEU A 116 -0.94 -24.63 11.11
N PRO A 117 -1.05 -25.94 11.38
CA PRO A 117 -2.33 -26.63 11.24
C PRO A 117 -3.31 -26.03 12.25
N ASN A 118 -4.48 -25.61 11.77
CA ASN A 118 -5.60 -25.18 12.63
C ASN A 118 -5.92 -26.30 13.64
N PRO A 119 -5.75 -26.10 14.96
CA PRO A 119 -6.01 -27.14 15.97
C PRO A 119 -7.52 -27.40 16.21
N GLY A 120 -8.39 -27.18 15.22
CA GLY A 120 -9.84 -27.18 15.43
C GLY A 120 -10.74 -27.58 14.25
N SER A 121 -10.24 -28.09 13.13
CA SER A 121 -11.12 -28.50 12.01
C SER A 121 -11.65 -29.93 12.14
N GLY A 122 -12.40 -30.16 13.23
CA GLY A 122 -13.36 -31.26 13.31
C GLY A 122 -14.63 -30.90 12.53
N PHE A 123 -15.07 -31.81 11.68
CA PHE A 123 -16.34 -31.85 10.93
C PHE A 123 -17.47 -30.93 11.45
N SER A 124 -18.03 -30.10 10.58
CA SER A 124 -19.48 -29.87 10.57
C SER A 124 -20.00 -29.44 9.20
N ALA A 125 -21.02 -30.16 8.77
CA ALA A 125 -21.66 -30.07 7.49
C ALA A 125 -22.42 -28.74 7.28
N ARG A 126 -22.48 -28.35 6.01
CA ARG A 126 -23.33 -27.32 5.41
C ARG A 126 -24.79 -27.35 5.92
N PRO A 127 -25.47 -26.19 5.86
CA PRO A 127 -26.67 -26.17 5.02
C PRO A 127 -26.74 -24.98 4.05
N SER A 128 -27.69 -25.09 3.13
CA SER A 128 -27.79 -24.45 1.81
C SER A 128 -28.78 -23.27 1.76
N SER A 129 -28.46 -22.29 0.90
CA SER A 129 -29.37 -21.39 0.12
C SER A 129 -30.04 -20.19 0.86
N PRO A 130 -30.54 -19.13 0.16
CA PRO A 130 -30.83 -18.95 -1.29
C PRO A 130 -30.33 -17.58 -1.91
N PRO A 131 -30.65 -17.24 -3.20
CA PRO A 131 -30.01 -16.15 -3.97
C PRO A 131 -30.77 -14.81 -3.88
N ILE A 132 -30.09 -13.68 -4.12
CA ILE A 132 -30.70 -12.34 -4.17
C ILE A 132 -30.35 -11.62 -5.49
N HIS A 133 -31.39 -11.02 -6.08
CA HIS A 133 -31.45 -10.29 -7.36
C HIS A 133 -30.80 -8.89 -7.35
N SER A 134 -30.64 -8.38 -8.57
CA SER A 134 -29.98 -7.17 -9.10
C SER A 134 -30.50 -5.77 -8.67
N THR A 135 -29.85 -4.74 -9.26
CA THR A 135 -30.19 -3.29 -9.47
C THR A 135 -29.60 -2.34 -8.40
N THR A 136 -28.99 -1.16 -8.64
CA THR A 136 -29.00 -0.09 -9.68
C THR A 136 -27.74 0.80 -9.41
N GLY A 137 -26.88 1.22 -10.34
CA GLY A 137 -27.04 2.35 -11.27
C GLY A 137 -26.88 3.74 -10.60
N ALA A 138 -25.68 4.35 -10.62
CA ALA A 138 -25.48 5.79 -10.38
C ALA A 138 -24.28 6.34 -11.22
N PRO A 139 -24.33 7.58 -11.72
CA PRO A 139 -23.48 8.05 -12.82
C PRO A 139 -22.11 8.61 -12.36
N GLU A 140 -21.08 8.28 -13.14
CA GLU A 140 -19.68 8.63 -12.91
C GLU A 140 -19.37 10.03 -13.47
N LYS A 141 -18.98 10.97 -12.62
CA LYS A 141 -18.39 12.26 -13.06
C LYS A 141 -16.88 12.07 -13.19
N LYS A 142 -16.36 12.19 -14.41
CA LYS A 142 -14.92 12.14 -14.71
C LYS A 142 -14.19 13.35 -14.08
N PRO A 143 -13.16 13.14 -13.24
CA PRO A 143 -12.21 14.19 -12.92
C PRO A 143 -11.23 14.38 -14.08
N THR A 144 -11.01 15.63 -14.46
CA THR A 144 -10.00 16.03 -15.45
C THR A 144 -8.61 15.70 -14.91
N ALA A 145 -7.90 14.80 -15.59
CA ALA A 145 -6.56 14.38 -15.21
C ALA A 145 -5.52 15.45 -15.59
N VAL A 146 -4.69 15.85 -14.62
CA VAL A 146 -3.46 16.62 -14.86
C VAL A 146 -2.29 15.63 -14.88
N ARG A 147 -1.42 15.70 -15.89
CA ARG A 147 -0.31 14.76 -16.05
C ARG A 147 0.77 15.00 -15.00
N PHE A 148 1.32 13.91 -14.46
CA PHE A 148 2.35 13.90 -13.43
C PHE A 148 3.62 14.71 -13.83
N GLU A 149 3.92 14.74 -15.13
CA GLU A 149 5.03 15.50 -15.72
C GLU A 149 4.93 17.02 -15.50
N ASP A 150 3.70 17.55 -15.39
CA ASP A 150 3.46 18.99 -15.17
C ASP A 150 3.73 19.42 -13.73
N TRP A 151 3.73 18.48 -12.76
CA TRP A 151 3.94 18.78 -11.35
C TRP A 151 5.43 18.94 -11.00
N TRP A 152 6.30 18.10 -11.57
CA TRP A 152 7.73 18.11 -11.28
C TRP A 152 8.47 19.34 -11.84
N GLY A 153 7.98 19.89 -12.97
CA GLY A 153 8.56 21.08 -13.59
C GLY A 153 8.41 22.39 -12.78
N SER A 154 7.60 22.36 -11.72
CA SER A 154 7.22 23.56 -10.95
C SER A 154 7.97 23.72 -9.63
N LEU A 155 8.88 22.80 -9.26
CA LEU A 155 9.69 22.94 -8.05
C LEU A 155 10.90 23.85 -8.29
N PRO A 156 11.16 24.83 -7.41
CA PRO A 156 12.35 25.66 -7.52
C PRO A 156 13.59 24.78 -7.33
N ARG A 157 14.50 24.81 -8.31
CA ARG A 157 15.80 24.16 -8.21
C ARG A 157 16.73 25.01 -7.33
N PRO A 158 17.58 24.38 -6.49
CA PRO A 158 18.60 25.09 -5.72
C PRO A 158 19.69 25.70 -6.63
#